data_AF-A0A914ZFL5-F1
#
_entry.id   AF-A0A914ZFL5-F1
#
_cell.length_a   1.000
_cell.length_b   1.000
_cell.length_c   1.000
_cell.angle_alpha   90.00
_cell.angle_beta   90.00
_cell.angle_gamma   90.00
#
_symmetry.space_group_name_H-M   'P 1'
#
loop_
_entity.id
_entity.type
_entity.pdbx_description
1 polymer ?
#
loop_
_entity_poly.entity_id
_entity_poly.type
_entity_poly.pdbx_seq_one_letter_code
_entity_poly.pdbx_strand_id
1 'polypeptide(L)'
;MSHLEKLFSPSQWNPKGKSSEEVLQEFAEISQNSFEDAKKKILALRDVDYGPNKLDIWGANAMNATHVFIFFHGGYWQAGSKENVGPMIDLVVNGAGIPCVSVGYDYATTKPLKEIAGQALTALKFIENRFTNAIFTVCGHSAGAYLAASAVSNLEDPRRIKQVILISGIYELGEFANTSDGKNIQ
;
A
#
# COMPACT_ATOMS: atom_id res chain seq x y z
N MET A 1 -6.99 17.72 -20.42
CA MET A 1 -6.30 17.65 -19.13
C MET A 1 -5.67 19.01 -18.85
N SER A 2 -5.87 19.62 -17.67
CA SER A 2 -5.22 20.90 -17.32
C SER A 2 -3.72 20.69 -17.05
N HIS A 3 -2.95 21.78 -16.94
CA HIS A 3 -1.54 21.66 -16.54
C HIS A 3 -1.39 21.02 -15.15
N LEU A 4 -2.23 21.44 -14.20
CA LEU A 4 -2.23 20.90 -12.83
C LEU A 4 -2.58 19.40 -12.81
N GLU A 5 -3.60 18.99 -13.56
CA GLU A 5 -3.95 17.56 -13.70
C GLU A 5 -2.76 16.73 -14.20
N LYS A 6 -2.01 17.26 -15.17
CA LYS A 6 -0.84 16.58 -15.72
C LYS A 6 0.28 16.43 -14.69
N LEU A 7 0.49 17.42 -13.80
CA LEU A 7 1.48 17.34 -12.72
C LEU A 7 1.14 16.22 -11.73
N PHE A 8 -0.15 15.99 -11.47
CA PHE A 8 -0.65 14.91 -10.60
C PHE A 8 -1.02 13.62 -11.36
N SER A 9 -0.56 13.45 -12.60
CA SER A 9 -0.81 12.23 -13.37
C SER A 9 0.52 11.51 -13.66
N PRO A 10 1.05 10.67 -12.74
CA PRO A 10 2.35 10.01 -12.94
C PRO A 10 2.48 9.24 -14.25
N SER A 11 1.38 8.66 -14.76
CA SER A 11 1.32 7.95 -16.04
C SER A 11 1.65 8.83 -17.25
N GLN A 12 1.55 10.15 -17.14
CA GLN A 12 1.90 11.12 -18.19
C GLN A 12 3.42 11.37 -18.32
N TRP A 13 4.23 10.83 -17.41
CA TRP A 13 5.66 11.10 -17.30
C TRP A 13 6.53 9.90 -17.66
N ASN A 14 6.00 8.96 -18.45
CA ASN A 14 6.76 7.79 -18.89
C ASN A 14 7.87 8.18 -19.90
N PRO A 15 9.16 7.91 -19.60
CA PRO A 15 10.27 8.36 -20.44
C PRO A 15 10.40 7.58 -21.76
N LYS A 16 9.68 6.46 -21.91
CA LYS A 16 9.72 5.59 -23.10
C LYS A 16 8.66 5.97 -24.14
N GLY A 17 7.98 7.11 -23.97
CA GLY A 17 6.99 7.62 -24.92
C GLY A 17 5.67 6.86 -24.94
N LYS A 18 5.42 5.97 -23.97
CA LYS A 18 4.11 5.33 -23.81
C LYS A 18 3.06 6.37 -23.44
N SER A 19 1.87 6.24 -24.00
CA SER A 19 0.71 7.01 -23.56
C SER A 19 0.34 6.66 -22.12
N SER A 20 -0.36 7.57 -21.45
CA SER A 20 -0.84 7.32 -20.08
C SER A 20 -1.73 6.09 -19.97
N GLU A 21 -2.55 5.81 -20.98
CA GLU A 21 -3.44 4.64 -20.99
C GLU A 21 -2.63 3.34 -21.07
N GLU A 22 -1.65 3.27 -21.96
CA GLU A 22 -0.74 2.12 -22.07
C GLU A 22 0.03 1.87 -20.76
N VAL A 23 0.49 2.93 -20.10
CA VAL A 23 1.21 2.83 -18.82
C VAL A 23 0.30 2.26 -17.72
N LEU A 24 -0.93 2.76 -17.62
CA LEU A 24 -1.89 2.28 -16.61
C LEU A 24 -2.31 0.84 -16.89
N GLN A 25 -2.55 0.50 -18.15
CA GLN A 25 -2.90 -0.85 -18.56
C GLN A 25 -1.78 -1.84 -18.24
N GLU A 26 -0.55 -1.55 -18.65
CA GLU A 26 0.61 -2.40 -18.37
C GLU A 26 0.84 -2.57 -16.87
N PHE A 27 0.72 -1.49 -16.09
CA PHE A 27 0.84 -1.56 -14.63
C PHE A 27 -0.23 -2.47 -14.01
N ALA A 28 -1.48 -2.36 -14.46
CA ALA A 28 -2.57 -3.21 -13.98
C ALA A 28 -2.35 -4.68 -14.35
N GLU A 29 -1.95 -4.96 -15.60
CA GLU A 29 -1.66 -6.30 -16.09
C GLU A 29 -0.50 -6.95 -15.31
N ILE A 30 0.61 -6.24 -15.14
CA ILE A 30 1.76 -6.73 -14.34
C ILE A 30 1.32 -7.00 -12.91
N SER A 31 0.62 -6.06 -12.28
CA SER A 31 0.20 -6.19 -10.89
C SER A 31 -0.72 -7.40 -10.68
N GLN A 32 -1.69 -7.59 -11.57
CA GLN A 32 -2.63 -8.71 -11.50
C GLN A 32 -1.95 -10.05 -11.80
N ASN A 33 -1.15 -10.13 -12.85
CA ASN A 33 -0.47 -11.37 -13.23
C ASN A 33 0.52 -11.81 -12.15
N SER A 34 1.33 -10.89 -11.62
CA SER A 34 2.23 -11.18 -10.51
C SER A 34 1.48 -11.60 -9.24
N PHE A 35 0.29 -11.05 -8.99
CA PHE A 35 -0.51 -11.45 -7.84
C PHE A 35 -1.10 -12.85 -7.98
N GLU A 36 -1.64 -13.19 -9.15
CA GLU A 36 -2.12 -14.55 -9.43
C GLU A 36 -0.99 -15.59 -9.37
N ASP A 37 0.21 -15.20 -9.78
CA ASP A 37 1.40 -16.03 -9.62
C ASP A 37 1.81 -16.20 -8.15
N ALA A 38 1.80 -15.11 -7.36
CA ALA A 38 2.06 -15.16 -5.93
C ALA A 38 1.04 -16.09 -5.23
N LYS A 39 -0.25 -15.99 -5.54
CA LYS A 39 -1.30 -16.87 -4.98
C LYS A 39 -1.05 -18.36 -5.22
N LYS A 40 -0.45 -18.72 -6.36
CA LYS A 40 -0.15 -20.12 -6.68
C LYS A 40 1.11 -20.64 -5.98
N LYS A 41 2.08 -19.76 -5.72
CA LYS A 41 3.44 -20.15 -5.32
C LYS A 41 3.75 -19.86 -3.85
N ILE A 42 3.07 -18.90 -3.24
CA ILE A 42 3.36 -18.39 -1.90
C ILE A 42 2.19 -18.73 -0.97
N LEU A 43 2.50 -19.42 0.13
CA LEU A 43 1.53 -19.66 1.19
C LEU A 43 1.09 -18.32 1.79
N ALA A 44 -0.22 -18.15 1.97
CA ALA A 44 -0.77 -16.94 2.58
C ALA A 44 -1.95 -17.26 3.50
N LEU A 45 -2.01 -16.55 4.63
CA LEU A 45 -3.24 -16.41 5.40
C LEU A 45 -3.96 -15.17 4.87
N ARG A 46 -5.06 -15.39 4.14
CA ARG A 46 -5.82 -14.33 3.48
C ARG A 46 -6.98 -13.84 4.30
N ASP A 47 -7.40 -12.61 3.99
CA ASP A 47 -8.64 -12.00 4.45
C ASP A 47 -8.75 -11.94 5.99
N VAL A 48 -7.61 -11.72 6.63
CA VAL A 48 -7.50 -11.52 8.09
C VAL A 48 -8.15 -10.20 8.44
N ASP A 49 -9.21 -10.29 9.25
CA ASP A 49 -9.98 -9.15 9.70
C ASP A 49 -9.22 -8.39 10.79
N TYR A 50 -8.93 -7.10 10.54
CA TYR A 50 -8.32 -6.20 11.52
C TYR A 50 -9.33 -5.17 12.08
N GLY A 51 -10.62 -5.33 11.76
CA GLY A 51 -11.74 -4.49 12.17
C GLY A 51 -12.30 -3.69 10.98
N PRO A 52 -11.74 -2.51 10.65
CA PRO A 52 -12.26 -1.67 9.56
C PRO A 52 -12.19 -2.32 8.17
N ASN A 53 -11.18 -3.16 7.92
CA ASN A 53 -11.00 -3.83 6.64
C ASN A 53 -10.19 -5.13 6.88
N LYS A 54 -9.65 -5.73 5.81
CA LYS A 54 -8.91 -6.99 5.82
C LYS A 54 -7.49 -6.83 5.30
N LEU A 55 -6.62 -7.75 5.68
CA LEU A 55 -5.25 -7.86 5.20
C LEU A 55 -4.91 -9.31 4.83
N ASP A 56 -3.88 -9.49 4.01
CA ASP A 56 -3.32 -10.80 3.70
C ASP A 56 -1.88 -10.89 4.24
N ILE A 57 -1.52 -12.04 4.79
CA ILE A 57 -0.20 -12.34 5.36
C ILE A 57 0.46 -13.41 4.48
N TRP A 58 1.49 -13.03 3.74
CA TRP A 58 2.21 -13.84 2.77
C TRP A 58 3.53 -14.35 3.33
N GLY A 59 3.85 -15.62 3.08
CA GLY A 59 5.08 -16.28 3.51
C GLY A 59 4.86 -17.39 4.55
N ALA A 60 5.67 -18.44 4.46
CA ALA A 60 5.62 -19.55 5.40
C ALA A 60 6.13 -19.14 6.80
N ASN A 61 5.65 -19.79 7.85
CA ASN A 61 6.07 -19.57 9.24
C ASN A 61 5.98 -18.11 9.72
N ALA A 62 5.12 -17.29 9.11
CA ALA A 62 4.99 -15.88 9.44
C ALA A 62 4.80 -15.62 10.94
N MET A 63 4.09 -16.50 11.66
CA MET A 63 3.85 -16.36 13.11
C MET A 63 5.12 -16.43 13.97
N ASN A 64 6.20 -17.05 13.47
CA ASN A 64 7.49 -17.12 14.15
C ASN A 64 8.52 -16.13 13.57
N ALA A 65 8.09 -15.25 12.67
CA ALA A 65 8.99 -14.32 12.01
C ALA A 65 9.49 -13.26 12.98
N THR A 66 10.79 -12.99 12.92
CA THR A 66 11.46 -11.92 13.66
C THR A 66 11.44 -10.59 12.91
N HIS A 67 11.05 -10.60 11.63
CA HIS A 67 10.89 -9.42 10.79
C HIS A 67 9.66 -9.59 9.91
N VAL A 68 8.80 -8.57 9.84
CA VAL A 68 7.63 -8.51 8.96
C VAL A 68 7.68 -7.24 8.11
N PHE A 69 7.38 -7.38 6.82
CA PHE A 69 7.22 -6.26 5.89
C PHE A 69 5.74 -5.92 5.74
N ILE A 70 5.36 -4.66 5.87
CA ILE A 70 3.97 -4.20 5.77
C ILE A 70 3.85 -3.30 4.55
N PHE A 71 2.88 -3.55 3.67
CA PHE A 71 2.71 -2.80 2.44
C PHE A 71 1.31 -2.19 2.29
N PHE A 72 1.28 -0.88 2.03
CA PHE A 72 0.08 -0.12 1.67
C PHE A 72 0.12 0.23 0.17
N HIS A 73 -0.90 -0.18 -0.58
CA HIS A 73 -0.98 0.05 -2.03
C HIS A 73 -1.24 1.52 -2.39
N GLY A 74 -1.10 1.87 -3.68
CA GLY A 74 -1.40 3.20 -4.21
C GLY A 74 -2.82 3.32 -4.76
N GLY A 75 -3.04 4.31 -5.64
CA GLY A 75 -4.31 4.50 -6.35
C GLY A 75 -5.14 5.69 -5.88
N TYR A 76 -4.50 6.79 -5.46
CA TYR A 76 -5.14 8.02 -4.97
C TYR A 76 -6.23 7.82 -3.92
N TRP A 77 -6.10 6.77 -3.11
CA TRP A 77 -7.13 6.31 -2.14
C TRP A 77 -8.48 6.01 -2.77
N GLN A 78 -8.58 5.88 -4.09
CA GLN A 78 -9.83 5.69 -4.83
C GLN A 78 -9.86 4.37 -5.60
N ALA A 79 -8.70 3.74 -5.78
CA ALA A 79 -8.53 2.52 -6.55
C ALA A 79 -7.38 1.66 -5.98
N GLY A 80 -7.20 0.49 -6.60
CA GLY A 80 -6.24 -0.53 -6.15
C GLY A 80 -6.80 -1.36 -5.00
N SER A 81 -6.04 -2.36 -4.57
CA SER A 81 -6.44 -3.23 -3.45
C SER A 81 -5.21 -3.92 -2.87
N LYS A 82 -5.40 -4.62 -1.74
CA LYS A 82 -4.40 -5.57 -1.20
C LYS A 82 -4.05 -6.72 -2.17
N GLU A 83 -4.78 -6.84 -3.28
CA GLU A 83 -4.56 -7.80 -4.35
C GLU A 83 -3.75 -7.23 -5.53
N ASN A 84 -3.51 -5.92 -5.59
CA ASN A 84 -2.71 -5.30 -6.68
C ASN A 84 -1.25 -5.08 -6.27
N VAL A 85 -0.66 -6.04 -5.55
CA VAL A 85 0.65 -5.87 -4.89
C VAL A 85 1.61 -7.05 -5.14
N GLY A 86 1.29 -7.87 -6.16
CA GLY A 86 2.04 -9.07 -6.54
C GLY A 86 3.55 -8.89 -6.64
N PRO A 87 4.06 -7.87 -7.37
CA PRO A 87 5.51 -7.66 -7.50
C PRO A 87 6.20 -7.41 -6.15
N MET A 88 5.53 -6.70 -5.23
CA MET A 88 6.07 -6.46 -3.89
C MET A 88 6.05 -7.72 -3.04
N ILE A 89 5.01 -8.55 -3.14
CA ILE A 89 4.95 -9.85 -2.45
C ILE A 89 6.11 -10.74 -2.89
N ASP A 90 6.32 -10.89 -4.21
CA ASP A 90 7.39 -11.74 -4.75
C ASP A 90 8.78 -11.25 -4.32
N LEU A 91 9.05 -9.96 -4.49
CA LEU A 91 10.33 -9.35 -4.10
C LEU A 91 10.66 -9.58 -2.62
N VAL A 92 9.67 -9.43 -1.74
CA VAL A 92 9.89 -9.49 -0.28
C VAL A 92 9.93 -10.94 0.22
N VAL A 93 8.96 -11.76 -0.19
CA VAL A 93 8.84 -13.13 0.31
C VAL A 93 9.89 -14.04 -0.34
N ASN A 94 9.97 -14.06 -1.68
CA ASN A 94 10.92 -14.93 -2.37
C ASN A 94 12.31 -14.30 -2.45
N GLY A 95 12.40 -12.98 -2.67
CA GLY A 95 13.68 -12.29 -2.82
C GLY A 95 14.42 -12.05 -1.49
N ALA A 96 13.70 -11.75 -0.40
CA ALA A 96 14.30 -11.45 0.90
C ALA A 96 14.01 -12.48 2.01
N GLY A 97 13.10 -13.44 1.78
CA GLY A 97 12.72 -14.41 2.80
C GLY A 97 11.94 -13.81 3.98
N ILE A 98 11.33 -12.64 3.79
CA ILE A 98 10.60 -11.91 4.83
C ILE A 98 9.10 -12.07 4.58
N PRO A 99 8.26 -12.38 5.59
CA PRO A 99 6.81 -12.34 5.42
C PRO A 99 6.32 -10.94 5.07
N CYS A 100 5.40 -10.87 4.12
CA CYS A 100 4.81 -9.62 3.64
C CYS A 100 3.34 -9.54 4.06
N VAL A 101 2.91 -8.40 4.59
CA VAL A 101 1.52 -8.12 4.92
C VAL A 101 0.99 -7.08 3.94
N SER A 102 0.04 -7.46 3.09
CA SER A 102 -0.66 -6.51 2.22
C SER A 102 -1.94 -6.02 2.88
N VAL A 103 -2.02 -4.71 3.12
CA VAL A 103 -3.11 -4.10 3.88
C VAL A 103 -4.18 -3.55 2.94
N GLY A 104 -5.42 -3.99 3.12
CA GLY A 104 -6.59 -3.38 2.50
C GLY A 104 -7.13 -2.25 3.36
N TYR A 105 -7.72 -1.24 2.72
CA TYR A 105 -8.34 -0.08 3.36
C TYR A 105 -9.47 0.46 2.47
N ASP A 106 -10.40 1.22 3.05
CA ASP A 106 -11.54 1.80 2.33
C ASP A 106 -11.13 2.95 1.41
N TYR A 107 -12.01 3.34 0.49
CA TYR A 107 -11.74 4.41 -0.47
C TYR A 107 -12.22 5.79 -0.04
N ALA A 108 -11.48 6.82 -0.46
CA ALA A 108 -11.76 8.22 -0.18
C ALA A 108 -13.00 8.76 -0.91
N THR A 109 -13.54 7.97 -1.84
CA THR A 109 -14.84 8.21 -2.49
C THR A 109 -16.03 7.89 -1.59
N THR A 110 -15.83 7.04 -0.57
CA THR A 110 -16.90 6.60 0.34
C THR A 110 -16.66 7.02 1.79
N LYS A 111 -15.41 7.30 2.17
CA LYS A 111 -14.99 7.68 3.53
C LYS A 111 -14.06 8.89 3.49
N PRO A 112 -14.05 9.77 4.51
CA PRO A 112 -13.08 10.85 4.58
C PRO A 112 -11.63 10.32 4.62
N LEU A 113 -10.69 11.01 3.97
CA LEU A 113 -9.28 10.56 3.95
C LEU A 113 -8.69 10.40 5.37
N LYS A 114 -9.14 11.22 6.33
CA LYS A 114 -8.76 11.09 7.74
C LYS A 114 -9.18 9.75 8.34
N GLU A 115 -10.34 9.22 7.97
CA GLU A 115 -10.81 7.91 8.44
C GLU A 115 -9.92 6.80 7.86
N ILE A 116 -9.59 6.88 6.57
CA ILE A 116 -8.71 5.91 5.89
C ILE A 116 -7.31 5.91 6.51
N ALA A 117 -6.75 7.08 6.82
CA ALA A 117 -5.50 7.20 7.56
C ALA A 117 -5.59 6.55 8.96
N GLY A 118 -6.75 6.67 9.62
CA GLY A 118 -7.05 5.95 10.87
C GLY A 118 -7.12 4.43 10.71
N GLN A 119 -7.63 3.93 9.58
CA GLN A 119 -7.61 2.50 9.27
C GLN A 119 -6.19 1.98 9.11
N ALA A 120 -5.30 2.75 8.46
CA ALA A 120 -3.89 2.38 8.32
C ALA A 120 -3.17 2.27 9.68
N LEU A 121 -3.43 3.20 10.61
CA LEU A 121 -2.94 3.11 12.00
C LEU A 121 -3.52 1.88 12.72
N THR A 122 -4.81 1.62 12.55
CA THR A 122 -5.48 0.45 13.15
C THR A 122 -4.87 -0.86 12.65
N ALA A 123 -4.63 -0.97 11.33
CA ALA A 123 -3.97 -2.11 10.73
C ALA A 123 -2.54 -2.29 11.28
N LEU A 124 -1.77 -1.21 11.38
CA LEU A 124 -0.42 -1.25 11.93
C LEU A 124 -0.41 -1.76 13.39
N LYS A 125 -1.29 -1.23 14.25
CA LYS A 125 -1.45 -1.70 15.63
C LYS A 125 -1.89 -3.17 15.70
N PHE A 126 -2.80 -3.60 14.83
CA PHE A 126 -3.23 -4.99 14.75
C PHE A 126 -2.07 -5.93 14.38
N ILE A 127 -1.27 -5.56 13.38
CA ILE A 127 -0.10 -6.34 12.95
C ILE A 127 0.94 -6.39 14.07
N GLU A 128 1.21 -5.26 14.73
CA GLU A 128 2.12 -5.15 15.87
C GLU A 128 1.75 -6.08 17.02
N ASN A 129 0.46 -6.22 17.32
CA ASN A 129 -0.06 -7.12 18.36
C ASN A 129 -0.04 -8.58 17.92
N ARG A 130 -0.21 -8.85 16.61
CA ARG A 130 -0.16 -10.20 16.06
C ARG A 130 1.25 -10.77 16.04
N PHE A 131 2.25 -9.94 15.73
CA PHE A 131 3.67 -10.33 15.64
C PHE A 131 4.46 -9.70 16.79
N THR A 132 4.20 -10.16 18.02
CA THR A 132 4.71 -9.55 19.25
C THR A 132 6.25 -9.50 19.33
N ASN A 133 6.94 -10.46 18.71
CA ASN A 133 8.40 -10.57 18.72
C ASN A 133 9.08 -10.03 17.45
N ALA A 134 8.31 -9.51 16.48
CA ALA A 134 8.87 -9.04 15.22
C ALA A 134 9.28 -7.57 15.28
N ILE A 135 10.29 -7.24 14.48
CA ILE A 135 10.53 -5.87 13.99
C ILE A 135 9.84 -5.68 12.64
N PHE A 136 9.61 -4.42 12.24
CA PHE A 136 8.83 -4.09 11.07
C PHE A 136 9.55 -3.18 10.09
N THR A 137 9.35 -3.44 8.81
CA THR A 137 9.53 -2.48 7.73
C THR A 137 8.14 -2.07 7.24
N VAL A 138 7.83 -0.79 7.29
CA VAL A 138 6.55 -0.26 6.77
C VAL A 138 6.81 0.40 5.43
N CYS A 139 6.09 -0.03 4.40
CA CYS A 139 6.26 0.46 3.03
C CYS A 139 4.92 0.92 2.47
N GLY A 140 4.96 1.96 1.65
CA GLY A 140 3.81 2.39 0.88
C GLY A 140 4.20 2.93 -0.48
N HIS A 141 3.31 2.79 -1.46
CA HIS A 141 3.48 3.34 -2.80
C HIS A 141 2.42 4.41 -3.08
N SER A 142 2.83 5.57 -3.61
CA SER A 142 1.93 6.67 -3.99
C SER A 142 1.02 7.06 -2.81
N ALA A 143 -0.30 6.95 -2.96
CA ALA A 143 -1.28 7.17 -1.89
C ALA A 143 -1.03 6.31 -0.63
N GLY A 144 -0.49 5.10 -0.79
CA GLY A 144 -0.12 4.23 0.33
C GLY A 144 1.11 4.70 1.08
N ALA A 145 2.02 5.45 0.44
CA ALA A 145 3.17 6.06 1.12
C ALA A 145 2.69 7.12 2.12
N TYR A 146 1.66 7.89 1.76
CA TYR A 146 0.99 8.78 2.70
C TYR A 146 0.41 8.02 3.90
N LEU A 147 -0.30 6.91 3.66
CA LEU A 147 -0.89 6.09 4.72
C LEU A 147 0.18 5.48 5.65
N ALA A 148 1.26 4.94 5.07
CA ALA A 148 2.40 4.42 5.81
C ALA A 148 3.04 5.49 6.71
N ALA A 149 3.33 6.67 6.15
CA ALA A 149 3.91 7.79 6.89
C ALA A 149 2.97 8.28 8.00
N SER A 150 1.67 8.43 7.69
CA SER A 150 0.65 8.84 8.67
C SER A 150 0.51 7.84 9.81
N ALA A 151 0.44 6.53 9.50
CA ALA A 151 0.29 5.49 10.51
C ALA A 151 1.51 5.43 11.44
N VAL A 152 2.73 5.44 10.89
CA VAL A 152 3.95 5.41 11.72
C VAL A 152 4.08 6.68 12.57
N SER A 153 3.74 7.85 12.03
CA SER A 153 3.83 9.12 12.76
C SER A 153 2.83 9.24 13.92
N ASN A 154 1.71 8.50 13.85
CA ASN A 154 0.67 8.47 14.89
C ASN A 154 0.75 7.22 15.78
N LEU A 155 1.82 6.43 15.65
CA LEU A 155 2.03 5.26 16.49
C LEU A 155 2.59 5.69 17.84
N GLU A 156 2.01 5.19 18.93
CA GLU A 156 2.41 5.54 20.30
C GLU A 156 3.84 5.09 20.62
N ASP A 157 4.23 3.91 20.12
CA ASP A 157 5.54 3.33 20.33
C ASP A 157 6.13 2.78 19.02
N PRO A 158 6.88 3.60 18.26
CA PRO A 158 7.46 3.17 16.99
C PRO A 158 8.77 2.37 17.13
N ARG A 159 9.19 1.95 18.33
CA ARG A 159 10.52 1.32 18.55
C ARG A 159 10.75 0.05 17.73
N ARG A 160 9.69 -0.68 17.37
CA ARG A 160 9.78 -1.89 16.54
C ARG A 160 9.74 -1.61 15.04
N ILE A 161 9.40 -0.38 14.62
CA ILE A 161 9.51 0.05 13.23
C ILE A 161 10.99 0.40 12.97
N LYS A 162 11.68 -0.42 12.18
CA LYS A 162 13.12 -0.22 11.87
C LYS A 162 13.35 0.50 10.57
N GLN A 163 12.39 0.45 9.67
CA GLN A 163 12.49 1.05 8.35
C GLN A 163 11.11 1.54 7.90
N VAL A 164 11.10 2.69 7.24
CA VAL A 164 9.94 3.21 6.52
C VAL A 164 10.35 3.49 5.08
N ILE A 165 9.68 2.86 4.12
CA ILE A 165 9.98 2.97 2.68
C ILE A 165 8.79 3.66 2.01
N LEU A 166 9.02 4.89 1.53
CA LEU A 166 7.96 5.75 0.98
C LEU A 166 8.20 5.97 -0.51
N ILE A 167 7.54 5.18 -1.36
CA ILE A 167 7.78 5.16 -2.81
C ILE A 167 6.83 6.15 -3.48
N SER A 168 7.38 7.23 -4.05
CA SER A 168 6.63 8.18 -4.90
C SER A 168 5.37 8.75 -4.24
N GLY A 169 5.44 9.03 -2.94
CA GLY A 169 4.30 9.50 -2.15
C GLY A 169 3.87 10.94 -2.43
N ILE A 170 2.61 11.24 -2.12
CA ILE A 170 2.04 12.58 -2.08
C ILE A 170 1.80 12.96 -0.61
N TYR A 171 2.31 14.11 -0.17
CA TYR A 171 2.24 14.52 1.24
C TYR A 171 1.60 15.90 1.44
N GLU A 172 1.62 16.73 0.40
CA GLU A 172 0.92 18.00 0.36
C GLU A 172 -0.31 17.85 -0.54
N LEU A 173 -1.49 18.11 0.01
CA LEU A 173 -2.77 17.88 -0.67
C LEU A 173 -3.43 19.16 -1.16
N GLY A 174 -2.90 20.34 -0.79
CA GLY A 174 -3.52 21.63 -1.13
C GLY A 174 -3.74 21.83 -2.64
N GLU A 175 -2.73 21.57 -3.47
CA GLU A 175 -2.87 21.67 -4.93
C GLU A 175 -3.62 20.48 -5.51
N PHE A 176 -3.41 19.28 -4.96
CA PHE A 176 -4.10 18.07 -5.39
C PHE A 176 -5.62 18.22 -5.26
N ALA A 177 -6.11 18.83 -4.19
CA ALA A 177 -7.54 19.07 -3.98
C ALA A 177 -8.22 19.87 -5.13
N ASN A 178 -7.45 20.57 -5.96
CA ASN A 178 -7.96 21.32 -7.11
C ASN A 178 -8.06 20.48 -8.40
N THR A 179 -7.56 19.24 -8.41
CA THR A 179 -7.66 18.31 -9.55
C THR A 179 -8.99 17.54 -9.54
N SER A 180 -9.31 16.82 -10.62
CA SER A 180 -10.48 15.96 -10.67
C SER A 180 -10.38 14.82 -9.67
N ASP A 181 -9.20 14.22 -9.53
CA ASP A 181 -8.98 13.14 -8.55
C ASP A 181 -9.06 13.67 -7.12
N GLY A 182 -8.55 14.87 -6.86
CA GLY A 182 -8.61 15.49 -5.53
C GLY A 182 -10.01 15.97 -5.14
N LYS A 183 -10.87 16.31 -6.10
CA LYS A 183 -12.27 16.67 -5.81
C LYS A 183 -13.14 15.47 -5.42
N ASN A 184 -12.72 14.27 -5.78
CA ASN A 184 -13.43 13.02 -5.49
C ASN A 184 -13.09 12.46 -4.11
N ILE A 185 -12.14 13.05 -3.39
CA ILE A 185 -11.80 12.67 -2.02
C ILE A 185 -12.50 13.60 -1.01
N GLN A 186 -13.14 13.03 0.01
CA GLN A 186 -13.83 13.76 1.08
C GLN A 186 -12.91 14.15 2.23
#